data_AF-A0A416XIT7-F1
#
_entry.id   AF-A0A416XIT7-F1
#
_cell.length_a   1.000
_cell.length_b   1.000
_cell.length_c   1.000
_cell.angle_alpha   90.00
_cell.angle_beta   90.00
_cell.angle_gamma   90.00
#
_symmetry.space_group_name_H-M   'P 1'
#
loop_
_entity.id
_entity.type
_entity.pdbx_description
1 polymer ?
#
loop_
_entity_poly.entity_id
_entity_poly.type
_entity_poly.pdbx_seq_one_letter_code
_entity_poly.pdbx_strand_id
1 'polypeptide(L)'
;IPETLKKLYLYDDEHKGELITTLQMYLRNNQSIKKTADAMFVHYRTISYRLEKIKQISGINFDNANEVLAVSNGLIIYKMLKEIE
;
A
#
# COMPACT_ATOMS: atom_id res chain seq x y z
N ILE A 1 10.72 2.33 9.73
CA ILE A 1 9.57 2.28 8.79
C ILE A 1 9.21 3.72 8.41
N PRO A 2 9.03 4.06 7.14
CA PRO A 2 8.62 5.40 6.69
C PRO A 2 7.41 5.93 7.47
N GLU A 3 7.43 7.23 7.82
CA GLU A 3 6.33 7.87 8.56
C GLU A 3 5.00 7.81 7.80
N THR A 4 5.08 7.87 6.46
CA THR A 4 3.94 7.73 5.54
C THR A 4 3.22 6.39 5.70
N LEU A 5 3.96 5.29 5.92
CA LEU A 5 3.38 3.97 6.17
C LEU A 5 2.76 3.85 7.56
N LYS A 6 3.33 4.51 8.58
CA LYS A 6 2.78 4.47 9.94
C LYS A 6 1.33 4.98 9.98
N LYS A 7 1.04 6.08 9.26
CA LYS A 7 -0.33 6.63 9.15
C LYS A 7 -1.31 5.65 8.52
N LEU A 8 -0.88 4.91 7.48
CA LEU A 8 -1.71 3.90 6.83
C LEU A 8 -1.98 2.70 7.72
N TYR A 9 -0.97 2.21 8.45
CA TYR A 9 -1.15 1.09 9.37
C TYR A 9 -2.13 1.41 10.48
N LEU A 10 -2.05 2.61 11.07
CA LEU A 10 -3.00 3.07 12.09
C LEU A 10 -4.43 3.14 11.52
N TYR A 11 -4.56 3.71 10.32
CA TYR A 11 -5.86 3.82 9.66
C TYR A 11 -6.50 2.45 9.39
N ASP A 12 -5.73 1.50 8.85
CA ASP A 12 -6.23 0.15 8.54
C ASP A 12 -6.61 -0.63 9.79
N ASP A 13 -5.89 -0.47 10.90
CA ASP A 13 -6.20 -1.10 12.19
C ASP A 13 -7.54 -0.60 12.74
N GLU A 14 -7.77 0.71 12.72
CA GLU A 14 -9.03 1.33 13.18
C GLU A 14 -10.24 0.95 12.31
N HIS A 15 -10.05 0.79 11.00
CA HIS A 15 -11.15 0.62 10.05
C HIS A 15 -11.30 -0.82 9.53
N LYS A 16 -10.51 -1.76 10.04
CA LYS A 16 -10.38 -3.14 9.51
C LYS A 16 -10.22 -3.12 7.98
N GLY A 17 -9.37 -2.22 7.51
CA GLY A 17 -9.19 -1.90 6.10
C GLY A 17 -8.25 -2.85 5.36
N GLU A 18 -8.23 -2.72 4.03
CA GLU A 18 -7.33 -3.47 3.14
C GLU A 18 -6.37 -2.54 2.39
N LEU A 19 -6.08 -1.33 2.89
CA LEU A 19 -5.25 -0.35 2.18
C LEU A 19 -3.78 -0.78 2.11
N ILE A 20 -3.22 -1.30 3.19
CA ILE A 20 -1.85 -1.84 3.24
C ILE A 20 -1.71 -3.03 2.28
N THR A 21 -2.68 -3.94 2.28
CA THR A 21 -2.69 -5.08 1.35
C THR A 21 -2.80 -4.61 -0.08
N THR A 22 -3.66 -3.62 -0.35
CA THR A 22 -3.82 -3.02 -1.68
C THR A 22 -2.51 -2.37 -2.14
N LEU A 23 -1.84 -1.62 -1.25
CA LEU A 23 -0.56 -0.99 -1.54
C LEU A 23 0.53 -2.02 -1.86
N GLN A 24 0.64 -3.09 -1.06
CA GLN A 24 1.58 -4.17 -1.32
C GLN A 24 1.33 -4.83 -2.68
N MET A 25 0.07 -5.14 -3.00
CA MET A 25 -0.28 -5.77 -4.27
C MET A 25 -0.07 -4.83 -5.45
N TYR A 26 -0.33 -3.54 -5.27
CA TYR A 26 -0.08 -2.52 -6.29
C TYR A 26 1.40 -2.41 -6.64
N LEU A 27 2.27 -2.34 -5.64
CA LEU A 27 3.71 -2.27 -5.83
C LEU A 27 4.28 -3.56 -6.43
N ARG A 28 3.79 -4.73 -5.98
CA ARG A 28 4.15 -6.04 -6.57
C ARG A 28 3.75 -6.17 -8.04
N ASN A 29 2.67 -5.51 -8.45
CA ASN A 29 2.17 -5.53 -9.82
C ASN A 29 2.71 -4.37 -10.67
N ASN A 30 3.89 -3.84 -10.33
CA ASN A 30 4.54 -2.72 -11.03
C ASN A 30 3.61 -1.51 -11.20
N GLN A 31 2.91 -1.14 -10.13
CA GLN A 31 1.99 0.00 -10.11
C GLN A 31 0.86 -0.11 -11.16
N SER A 32 0.48 -1.34 -11.54
CA SER A 32 -0.62 -1.56 -12.47
C SER A 32 -1.94 -1.77 -11.73
N ILE A 33 -2.86 -0.81 -11.85
CA ILE A 33 -4.21 -0.89 -11.25
C ILE A 33 -4.96 -2.14 -11.73
N LYS A 34 -4.92 -2.44 -13.04
CA LYS A 34 -5.62 -3.59 -13.63
C LYS A 34 -5.11 -4.91 -13.07
N LYS A 35 -3.79 -5.15 -13.14
CA LYS A 35 -3.17 -6.37 -12.60
C LYS A 35 -3.42 -6.53 -11.11
N THR A 36 -3.43 -5.42 -10.37
CA THR A 36 -3.74 -5.43 -8.93
C THR A 36 -5.19 -5.83 -8.67
N ALA A 37 -6.12 -5.31 -9.47
CA ALA A 37 -7.53 -5.64 -9.35
C ALA A 37 -7.78 -7.13 -9.63
N ASP A 38 -7.18 -7.65 -10.70
CA ASP A 38 -7.23 -9.06 -11.07
C ASP A 38 -6.65 -9.95 -9.97
N ALA A 39 -5.46 -9.60 -9.45
CA ALA A 39 -4.79 -10.36 -8.39
C ALA A 39 -5.51 -10.32 -7.03
N MET A 40 -6.30 -9.27 -6.78
CA MET A 40 -7.08 -9.11 -5.56
C MET A 40 -8.55 -9.54 -5.74
N PHE A 41 -8.94 -10.03 -6.92
CA PHE A 41 -10.32 -10.43 -7.25
C PHE A 41 -11.36 -9.32 -6.99
N VAL A 42 -10.99 -8.06 -7.25
CA VAL A 42 -11.88 -6.90 -7.11
C VAL A 42 -11.93 -6.10 -8.40
N HIS A 43 -12.93 -5.25 -8.53
CA HIS A 43 -13.04 -4.36 -9.68
C HIS A 43 -11.96 -3.26 -9.65
N TYR A 44 -11.44 -2.87 -10.81
CA TYR A 44 -10.36 -1.86 -10.91
C TYR A 44 -10.71 -0.52 -10.24
N ARG A 45 -11.98 -0.12 -10.26
CA ARG A 45 -12.45 1.11 -9.58
C ARG A 45 -12.24 1.05 -8.07
N THR A 46 -12.39 -0.13 -7.47
CA THR A 46 -12.12 -0.34 -6.04
C THR A 46 -10.65 -0.10 -5.73
N ILE A 47 -9.75 -0.64 -6.57
CA ILE A 47 -8.31 -0.37 -6.45
C ILE A 47 -8.00 1.11 -6.63
N SER A 48 -8.54 1.76 -7.67
CA SER A 48 -8.35 3.19 -7.89
C SER A 48 -8.79 4.03 -6.68
N TYR A 49 -9.96 3.74 -6.12
CA TYR A 49 -10.46 4.42 -4.92
C TYR A 49 -9.54 4.20 -3.71
N ARG A 50 -9.10 2.96 -3.48
CA ARG A 50 -8.19 2.65 -2.37
C ARG A 50 -6.84 3.34 -2.52
N LEU A 51 -6.28 3.39 -3.73
CA LEU A 51 -5.02 4.09 -4.00
C LEU A 51 -5.13 5.60 -3.81
N GLU A 52 -6.24 6.21 -4.23
CA GLU A 52 -6.51 7.62 -3.97
C GLU A 52 -6.58 7.90 -2.47
N LYS A 53 -7.27 7.03 -1.72
CA LYS A 53 -7.34 7.12 -0.26
C LYS A 53 -5.99 6.93 0.41
N ILE A 54 -5.17 6.00 -0.08
CA ILE A 54 -3.78 5.81 0.37
C ILE A 54 -2.99 7.10 0.18
N LYS A 55 -3.07 7.73 -1.01
CA LYS A 55 -2.39 8.99 -1.31
C LYS A 55 -2.82 10.11 -0.36
N GLN A 56 -4.13 10.23 -0.09
CA GLN A 56 -4.67 11.25 0.81
C GLN A 56 -4.20 11.08 2.27
N ILE A 57 -4.15 9.84 2.78
CA ILE A 57 -3.76 9.57 4.17
C ILE A 57 -2.24 9.68 4.38
N SER A 58 -1.48 9.10 3.46
CA SER A 58 -0.03 8.92 3.61
C SER A 58 0.79 10.06 3.01
N GLY A 59 0.25 10.76 2.03
CA GLY A 59 0.99 11.73 1.22
C GLY A 59 1.95 11.10 0.20
N ILE A 60 1.92 9.77 0.00
CA ILE A 60 2.87 9.07 -0.88
C ILE A 60 2.78 9.59 -2.32
N ASN A 61 3.92 9.98 -2.87
CA ASN A 61 4.06 10.26 -4.30
C ASN A 61 4.50 9.01 -5.08
N PHE A 62 3.54 8.37 -5.76
CA PHE A 62 3.80 7.19 -6.59
C PHE A 62 4.59 7.48 -7.87
N ASP A 63 4.75 8.74 -8.26
CA ASP A 63 5.54 9.14 -9.43
C ASP A 63 7.02 9.37 -9.08
N ASN A 64 7.37 9.37 -7.78
CA ASN A 64 8.74 9.49 -7.30
C ASN A 64 9.33 8.09 -7.03
N ALA A 65 10.24 7.64 -7.91
CA ALA A 65 10.86 6.33 -7.81
C ALA A 65 11.57 6.07 -6.47
N ASN A 66 12.25 7.07 -5.90
CA ASN A 66 12.94 6.92 -4.60
C ASN A 66 11.94 6.73 -3.46
N GLU A 67 10.80 7.42 -3.52
CA GLU A 67 9.75 7.32 -2.53
C GLU A 67 9.02 5.98 -2.63
N VAL A 68 8.70 5.54 -3.85
CA VAL A 68 8.15 4.20 -4.11
C VAL A 68 9.07 3.11 -3.58
N LEU A 69 10.39 3.24 -3.79
CA LEU A 69 11.38 2.30 -3.26
C LEU A 69 11.39 2.31 -1.72
N ALA A 70 11.41 3.49 -1.10
CA ALA A 70 11.39 3.62 0.35
C ALA A 70 10.13 3.00 0.98
N VAL A 71 8.96 3.22 0.36
CA VAL A 71 7.69 2.62 0.77
C VAL A 71 7.73 1.10 0.60
N SER A 72 8.21 0.59 -0.55
CA SER A 72 8.32 -0.85 -0.81
C SER A 72 9.20 -1.54 0.23
N ASN A 73 10.38 -0.99 0.51
CA ASN A 73 11.29 -1.50 1.54
C ASN A 73 10.66 -1.43 2.93
N GLY A 74 9.97 -0.33 3.25
CA GLY A 74 9.26 -0.17 4.51
C GLY A 74 8.20 -1.24 4.75
N LEU A 75 7.45 -1.63 3.72
CA LEU A 75 6.46 -2.71 3.80
C LEU A 75 7.12 -4.08 4.04
N ILE A 76 8.21 -4.37 3.35
CA ILE A 76 8.96 -5.62 3.50
C ILE A 76 9.54 -5.73 4.91
N ILE A 77 10.23 -4.69 5.38
CA ILE A 77 10.84 -4.66 6.73
C ILE A 77 9.76 -4.84 7.80
N TYR A 78 8.62 -4.16 7.68
CA TYR A 78 7.53 -4.31 8.65
C TYR A 78 6.97 -5.74 8.68
N LYS A 79 6.79 -6.35 7.51
CA LYS A 79 6.34 -7.74 7.41
C LYS A 79 7.34 -8.69 8.07
N MET A 80 8.63 -8.53 7.80
CA MET A 80 9.69 -9.34 8.43
C MET A 80 9.71 -9.21 9.95
N LEU A 81 9.55 -7.98 10.47
CA LEU A 81 9.50 -7.76 11.92
C LEU A 81 8.30 -8.46 12.58
N LYS A 82 7.12 -8.44 11.95
CA LYS A 82 5.93 -9.15 12.44
C LYS A 82 6.04 -10.68 12.39
N GLU A 83 6.88 -11.23 11.50
CA GLU A 83 7.10 -12.68 11.40
C GLU A 83 8.10 -13.21 12.45
N ILE A 84 8.80 -12.31 13.15
CA ILE A 84 9.77 -12.65 14.21
C ILE A 84 9.10 -12.66 15.61
N GLU A 85 7.95 -11.99 15.76
CA GLU A 85 7.11 -11.97 16.98
C GLU A 85 6.19 -13.21 17.06
#